data_AF-A0A439LKC1-F1
#
_entry.id   AF-A0A439LKC1-F1
#
_cell.length_a   1.000
_cell.length_b   1.000
_cell.length_c   1.000
_cell.angle_alpha   90.00
_cell.angle_beta   90.00
_cell.angle_gamma   90.00
#
_symmetry.space_group_name_H-M   'P 1'
#
loop_
_entity.id
_entity.type
_entity.pdbx_description
1 polymer ?
#
loop_
_entity_poly.entity_id
_entity_poly.type
_entity_poly.pdbx_seq_one_letter_code
_entity_poly.pdbx_strand_id
1 'polypeptide(L)' 'MVFVVAEQGMLDKVKTGQAIEFTADRVNGRITVTGIK' A
#
# COMPACT_ATOMS: atom_id res chain seq x y z
N MET A 1 -8.82 -8.07 -4.77
CA MET A 1 -7.66 -8.35 -3.90
C MET A 1 -7.51 -7.16 -2.94
N VAL A 2 -7.29 -7.38 -1.64
CA VAL A 2 -7.22 -6.29 -0.64
C VAL A 2 -5.80 -6.20 -0.11
N PHE A 3 -5.23 -5.00 -0.12
CA PHE A 3 -3.90 -4.71 0.42
C PHE A 3 -4.05 -3.91 1.71
N VAL A 4 -3.19 -4.19 2.69
CA VAL A 4 -3.10 -3.43 3.94
C VAL A 4 -1.94 -2.45 3.81
N VAL A 5 -2.06 -1.21 4.30
CA VAL A 5 -0.91 -0.28 4.32
C VAL A 5 -0.10 -0.47 5.60
N ALA A 6 1.23 -0.45 5.49
CA ALA A 6 2.10 -0.52 6.66
C ALA A 6 1.99 0.75 7.53
N GLU A 7 1.85 1.91 6.88
CA GLU A 7 1.72 3.20 7.55
C GLU A 7 0.52 3.98 6.99
N GLN A 8 -0.26 4.59 7.88
CA GLN A 8 -1.46 5.31 7.47
C GLN A 8 -1.16 6.55 6.62
N GLY A 9 -0.01 7.20 6.86
CA GLY A 9 0.46 8.36 6.09
C GLY A 9 0.86 8.04 4.64
N MET A 10 0.91 6.76 4.25
CA MET A 10 1.07 6.37 2.85
C MET A 10 -0.17 6.74 2.01
N LEU A 11 -1.35 6.75 2.62
CA LEU A 11 -2.60 7.11 1.95
C LEU A 11 -2.68 8.60 1.64
N ASP A 12 -1.99 9.46 2.39
CA ASP A 12 -2.00 10.91 2.17
C ASP A 12 -1.32 11.31 0.85
N LYS A 13 -0.43 10.45 0.34
CA LYS A 13 0.33 10.69 -0.90
C LYS A 13 -0.39 10.19 -2.15
N VAL A 14 -1.55 9.54 -1.99
CA VAL A 14 -2.28 8.92 -3.09
C VAL A 14 -3.74 9.34 -3.05
N LYS A 15 -4.33 9.48 -4.23
CA LYS A 15 -5.76 9.79 -4.36
C LYS A 15 -6.49 8.68 -5.08
N THR A 16 -7.78 8.58 -4.81
CA THR A 16 -8.66 7.63 -5.48
C THR A 16 -8.62 7.83 -7.00
N GLY A 17 -8.49 6.73 -7.75
CA GLY A 17 -8.40 6.76 -9.22
C GLY A 17 -7.01 7.09 -9.78
N GLN A 18 -6.00 7.32 -8.93
CA GLN A 18 -4.62 7.48 -9.36
C GLN A 18 -3.99 6.11 -9.68
N ALA A 19 -3.35 6.00 -10.84
CA ALA A 19 -2.45 4.90 -11.11
C ALA A 19 -1.16 5.10 -10.29
N ILE A 20 -0.83 4.12 -9.45
CA ILE A 20 0.37 4.13 -8.61
C ILE A 20 1.11 2.80 -8.76
N GLU A 21 2.42 2.85 -8.58
CA GLU A 21 3.23 1.67 -8.36
C GLU A 21 3.57 1.56 -6.88
N PHE A 22 3.47 0.36 -6.33
CA PHE A 22 3.76 0.13 -4.92
C PHE A 22 4.46 -1.21 -4.73
N THR A 23 5.29 -1.26 -3.68
CA THR A 23 5.93 -2.49 -3.21
C THR A 23 5.12 -3.05 -2.06
N ALA A 24 4.89 -4.36 -2.07
CA ALA A 24 4.14 -5.03 -1.02
C ALA A 24 4.78 -6.36 -0.62
N ASP A 25 4.73 -6.63 0.68
CA ASP A 25 5.31 -7.81 1.33
C ASP A 25 4.25 -8.60 2.07
N ARG A 26 4.50 -9.90 2.28
CA ARG A 26 3.60 -10.75 3.06
C ARG A 26 3.96 -10.71 4.54
N VAL A 27 3.15 -10.00 5.33
CA VAL A 27 3.33 -9.87 6.78
C VAL A 27 2.17 -10.57 7.48
N ASN A 28 2.46 -11.57 8.31
CA ASN A 28 1.45 -12.33 9.07
C ASN A 28 0.30 -12.87 8.18
N GLY A 29 0.65 -13.35 6.97
CA GLY A 29 -0.30 -13.89 6.00
C GLY A 29 -1.05 -12.86 5.15
N ARG A 30 -0.94 -11.56 5.45
CA ARG A 30 -1.57 -10.46 4.70
C ARG A 30 -0.58 -9.80 3.75
N ILE A 31 -1.06 -9.36 2.58
CA ILE A 31 -0.25 -8.55 1.67
C ILE A 31 -0.30 -7.10 2.15
N THR A 32 0.86 -6.59 2.55
CA THR A 32 1.04 -5.28 3.18
C THR A 32 1.90 -4.41 2.29
N VAL A 33 1.40 -3.24 1.90
CA VAL A 33 2.12 -2.23 1.14
C VAL A 33 3.19 -1.61 2.05
N THR A 34 4.44 -1.79 1.67
CA THR A 34 5.62 -1.32 2.41
C THR A 34 6.24 -0.08 1.78
N GLY A 35 5.87 0.26 0.54
CA GLY A 35 6.30 1.50 -0.10
C GLY A 35 5.44 1.85 -1.30
N ILE A 36 5.29 3.14 -1.55
CA ILE A 36 4.62 3.70 -2.74
C ILE A 36 5.69 4.50 -3.50
N LYS A 37 5.79 4.28 -4.81
CA LYS A 37 6.67 5.02 -5.71
C LYS A 37 6.00 6.28 -6.25
#